data_AF-A0A385XJW8-F1
#
_entry.id   AF-A0A385XJW8-F1
#
_cell.length_a   1.000
_cell.length_b   1.000
_cell.length_c   1.000
_cell.angle_alpha   90.00
_cell.angle_beta   90.00
_cell.angle_gamma   90.00
#
_symmetry.space_group_name_H-M   'P 1'
#
loop_
_entity.id
_entity.type
_entity.pdbx_description
1 polymer ?
#
loop_
_entity_poly.entity_id
_entity_poly.type
_entity_poly.pdbx_seq_one_letter_code
_entity_poly.pdbx_strand_id
1 'polypeptide(L)'
;RLYIGWFGVLMIPTLLTATSVFIIAFVAAPPVDIDGIREPVAGSLLYGNNIISGAIIPSSAAIGIHFYPIWEAASLDEWLYNGGPYELIVLHFILGVCCYIGREWELSYRLGMRPWISVAFTAPVAAAA
;
A
#
# COMPACT_ATOMS: atom_id res chain seq x y z
N ARG A 1 20.39 -15.54 -5.46
CA ARG A 1 19.56 -15.38 -6.68
C ARG A 1 18.96 -13.97 -6.78
N LEU A 2 18.35 -13.44 -5.71
CA LEU A 2 17.96 -12.02 -5.59
C LEU A 2 18.78 -11.36 -4.48
N TYR A 3 19.28 -10.15 -4.70
CA TYR A 3 20.03 -9.38 -3.70
C TYR A 3 19.11 -8.94 -2.54
N ILE A 4 19.58 -8.99 -1.30
CA ILE A 4 18.81 -8.52 -0.13
C ILE A 4 19.28 -7.10 0.19
N GLY A 5 20.49 -6.96 0.73
CA GLY A 5 21.03 -5.68 1.20
C GLY A 5 20.36 -5.20 2.49
N TRP A 6 20.88 -4.13 3.08
CA TRP A 6 20.27 -3.52 4.28
C TRP A 6 18.88 -2.98 4.00
N PHE A 7 18.68 -2.39 2.82
CA PHE A 7 17.36 -1.90 2.41
C PHE A 7 16.37 -3.05 2.17
N GLY A 8 16.84 -4.22 1.73
CA GLY A 8 16.00 -5.40 1.54
C GLY A 8 15.33 -5.90 2.82
N VAL A 9 15.97 -5.69 3.98
CA VAL A 9 15.43 -6.11 5.29
C VAL A 9 14.12 -5.39 5.61
N LEU A 10 13.96 -4.13 5.18
CA LEU A 10 12.72 -3.37 5.33
C LEU A 10 11.79 -3.54 4.12
N MET A 11 12.35 -3.49 2.91
CA MET A 11 11.58 -3.58 1.67
C MET A 11 10.75 -4.87 1.57
N ILE A 12 11.33 -6.01 1.94
CA ILE A 12 10.66 -7.31 1.80
C ILE A 12 9.40 -7.40 2.67
N PRO A 13 9.46 -7.21 4.00
CA PRO A 13 8.26 -7.33 4.83
C PRO A 13 7.21 -6.29 4.47
N THR A 14 7.59 -5.04 4.14
CA THR A 14 6.61 -4.00 3.83
C THR A 14 5.88 -4.26 2.52
N LEU A 15 6.59 -4.65 1.46
CA LEU A 15 5.96 -4.99 0.19
C LEU A 15 5.12 -6.28 0.27
N LEU A 16 5.56 -7.26 1.06
CA LEU A 16 4.76 -8.48 1.28
C LEU A 16 3.47 -8.16 2.04
N THR A 17 3.52 -7.33 3.08
CA THR A 17 2.33 -6.86 3.79
C THR A 17 1.39 -6.11 2.84
N ALA A 18 1.88 -5.09 2.12
CA ALA A 18 1.05 -4.31 1.19
C ALA A 18 0.40 -5.19 0.11
N THR A 19 1.18 -6.12 -0.47
CA THR A 19 0.69 -7.03 -1.53
C THR A 19 -0.36 -8.01 -1.00
N SER A 20 -0.11 -8.61 0.17
CA SER A 20 -1.03 -9.59 0.74
C SER A 20 -2.38 -8.96 1.09
N VAL A 21 -2.37 -7.78 1.72
CA VAL A 21 -3.59 -7.04 2.06
C VAL A 21 -4.31 -6.54 0.80
N PHE A 22 -3.57 -6.01 -0.19
CA PHE A 22 -4.16 -5.58 -1.46
C PHE A 22 -4.92 -6.71 -2.15
N ILE A 23 -4.32 -7.89 -2.28
CA ILE A 23 -4.95 -9.04 -2.95
C ILE A 23 -6.24 -9.43 -2.22
N ILE A 24 -6.20 -9.55 -0.89
CA ILE A 24 -7.37 -9.95 -0.10
C ILE A 24 -8.48 -8.89 -0.20
N ALA A 25 -8.13 -7.60 -0.03
CA ALA A 25 -9.10 -6.52 -0.05
C ALA A 25 -9.73 -6.32 -1.44
N PHE A 26 -8.94 -6.42 -2.51
CA PHE A 26 -9.44 -6.29 -3.88
C PHE A 26 -10.44 -7.42 -4.23
N VAL A 27 -10.23 -8.61 -3.68
CA VAL A 27 -11.12 -9.74 -3.90
C VAL A 27 -12.37 -9.66 -3.01
N ALA A 28 -12.22 -9.35 -1.72
CA ALA A 28 -13.23 -9.66 -0.71
C ALA A 28 -13.57 -8.54 0.29
N ALA A 29 -13.01 -7.34 0.17
CA ALA A 29 -13.37 -6.25 1.10
C ALA A 29 -14.86 -5.89 0.99
N PRO A 30 -15.56 -5.63 2.12
CA PRO A 30 -16.91 -5.09 2.09
C PRO A 30 -16.93 -3.64 1.57
N PRO A 31 -18.12 -3.08 1.30
CA PRO A 31 -18.28 -1.68 0.94
C PRO A 31 -17.74 -0.72 2.02
N VAL A 32 -17.15 0.41 1.58
CA VAL A 32 -16.45 1.38 2.43
C VAL A 32 -17.09 2.77 2.35
N ASP A 33 -17.27 3.45 3.49
CA ASP A 33 -17.85 4.80 3.58
C ASP A 33 -16.79 5.89 3.31
N ILE A 34 -16.38 6.03 2.06
CA ILE A 34 -15.30 6.93 1.62
C ILE A 34 -15.52 8.40 2.02
N ASP A 35 -16.74 8.92 1.89
CA ASP A 35 -17.04 10.33 2.15
C ASP A 35 -17.44 10.59 3.61
N GLY A 36 -17.57 9.54 4.43
CA GLY A 36 -17.99 9.67 5.84
C GLY A 36 -19.45 10.08 6.01
N ILE A 37 -20.27 9.92 4.96
CA ILE A 37 -21.69 10.30 4.91
C ILE A 37 -22.62 9.11 5.11
N ARG A 38 -22.08 7.94 5.47
CA ARG A 38 -22.78 6.66 5.62
C ARG A 38 -23.34 6.13 4.31
N GLU A 39 -22.62 6.34 3.21
CA GLU A 39 -22.95 5.80 1.89
C GLU A 39 -21.80 4.89 1.38
N PRO A 40 -21.80 3.60 1.75
CA PRO A 40 -20.69 2.72 1.43
C PRO A 40 -20.59 2.38 -0.07
N VAL A 41 -19.38 2.45 -0.60
CA VAL A 41 -19.05 2.13 -2.00
C VAL A 41 -18.43 0.74 -2.09
N ALA A 42 -18.96 -0.11 -2.96
CA ALA A 42 -18.42 -1.45 -3.21
C ALA A 42 -17.21 -1.39 -4.15
N GLY A 43 -16.03 -1.83 -3.67
CA GLY A 43 -14.80 -1.86 -4.47
C GLY A 43 -14.33 -3.26 -4.88
N SER A 44 -14.76 -4.32 -4.20
CA SER A 44 -14.18 -5.66 -4.39
C SER A 44 -14.93 -6.52 -5.39
N LEU A 45 -14.25 -7.56 -5.89
CA LEU A 45 -14.80 -8.49 -6.89
C LEU A 45 -16.03 -9.25 -6.38
N LEU A 46 -15.98 -9.75 -5.13
CA LEU A 46 -17.11 -10.47 -4.53
C LEU A 46 -18.34 -9.59 -4.29
N TYR A 47 -18.17 -8.27 -4.30
CA TYR A 47 -19.26 -7.29 -4.19
C TYR A 47 -19.66 -6.68 -5.55
N GLY A 48 -19.50 -7.44 -6.64
CA GLY A 48 -20.09 -7.12 -7.94
C GLY A 48 -19.20 -6.31 -8.88
N ASN A 49 -17.92 -6.14 -8.57
CA ASN A 49 -16.97 -5.48 -9.46
C ASN A 49 -16.23 -6.47 -10.38
N ASN A 50 -15.82 -5.96 -11.54
CA ASN A 50 -14.86 -6.63 -12.42
C ASN A 50 -13.48 -5.99 -12.30
N ILE A 51 -12.51 -6.41 -13.11
CA ILE A 51 -11.13 -5.88 -13.06
C ILE A 51 -11.04 -4.38 -13.36
N ILE A 52 -11.98 -3.83 -14.14
CA ILE A 52 -11.99 -2.40 -14.50
C ILE A 52 -12.68 -1.57 -13.42
N SER A 53 -13.79 -2.06 -12.87
CA SER A 53 -14.55 -1.32 -11.84
C SER A 53 -14.05 -1.53 -10.41
N GLY A 54 -13.27 -2.60 -10.19
CA GLY A 54 -12.75 -2.94 -8.88
C GLY A 54 -11.69 -1.97 -8.39
N ALA A 55 -11.71 -1.67 -7.10
CA ALA A 55 -10.77 -0.77 -6.45
C ALA A 55 -10.63 -1.09 -4.96
N ILE A 56 -9.51 -0.67 -4.38
CA ILE A 56 -9.43 -0.46 -2.92
C ILE A 56 -9.96 0.94 -2.66
N ILE A 57 -11.11 1.02 -1.99
CA ILE A 57 -11.75 2.30 -1.69
C ILE A 57 -10.92 3.04 -0.62
N PRO A 58 -10.63 4.34 -0.81
CA PRO A 58 -9.94 5.16 0.19
C PRO A 58 -10.59 5.18 1.56
N SER A 59 -9.76 5.44 2.59
CA SER A 59 -10.22 5.62 3.97
C SER A 59 -11.24 6.76 4.07
N SER A 60 -12.20 6.60 4.99
CA SER A 60 -13.29 7.57 5.19
C SER A 60 -12.78 8.99 5.48
N ALA A 61 -13.38 10.00 4.85
CA ALA A 61 -13.14 11.40 5.16
C ALA A 61 -13.47 11.78 6.62
N ALA A 62 -14.27 10.96 7.32
CA ALA A 62 -14.52 11.11 8.76
C ALA A 62 -13.26 10.83 9.61
N ILE A 63 -12.32 10.03 9.12
CA ILE A 63 -10.99 9.85 9.72
C ILE A 63 -10.10 11.06 9.42
N GLY A 64 -10.24 11.68 8.26
CA GLY A 64 -9.41 12.79 7.83
C GLY A 64 -7.95 12.36 7.63
N ILE A 65 -7.02 13.01 8.35
CA ILE A 65 -5.58 12.71 8.31
C ILE A 65 -5.08 11.98 9.57
N HIS A 66 -6.01 11.46 10.37
CA HIS A 66 -5.65 10.67 11.54
C HIS A 66 -5.08 9.32 11.12
N PHE A 67 -4.10 8.83 11.87
CA PHE A 67 -3.53 7.51 11.68
C PHE A 67 -4.53 6.44 12.15
N TYR A 68 -4.99 5.56 11.27
CA TYR A 68 -6.03 4.57 11.57
C TYR A 68 -5.56 3.11 11.38
N PRO A 69 -4.66 2.62 12.26
CA PRO A 69 -4.25 1.23 12.27
C PRO A 69 -5.37 0.32 12.79
N ILE A 70 -5.21 -0.99 12.56
CA ILE A 70 -6.20 -2.02 12.96
C ILE A 70 -6.59 -1.91 14.45
N TRP A 71 -5.65 -1.55 15.33
CA TRP A 71 -5.88 -1.47 16.78
C TRP A 71 -6.53 -0.17 17.26
N GLU A 72 -6.77 0.81 16.38
CA GLU A 72 -7.61 1.98 16.71
C GLU A 72 -9.10 1.70 16.50
N ALA A 73 -9.46 0.68 15.72
CA ALA A 73 -10.84 0.26 15.54
C ALA A 73 -11.30 -0.65 16.69
N ALA A 74 -12.59 -0.60 17.03
CA ALA A 74 -13.18 -1.51 18.02
C ALA A 74 -13.31 -2.95 17.48
N SER A 75 -13.31 -3.12 16.16
CA SER A 75 -13.41 -4.42 15.50
C SER A 75 -12.84 -4.39 14.07
N LEU A 76 -12.61 -5.57 13.49
CA LEU A 76 -12.26 -5.66 12.07
C LEU A 76 -13.37 -5.18 11.15
N ASP A 77 -14.64 -5.40 11.52
CA ASP A 77 -15.78 -4.96 10.70
C ASP A 77 -15.83 -3.43 10.60
N GLU A 78 -15.60 -2.74 11.72
CA GLU A 78 -15.48 -1.28 11.75
C GLU A 78 -14.26 -0.81 10.93
N TRP A 79 -13.11 -1.45 11.11
CA TRP A 79 -11.90 -1.10 10.38
C TRP A 79 -12.08 -1.23 8.86
N LEU A 80 -12.76 -2.29 8.42
CA LEU A 80 -13.10 -2.52 7.03
C LEU A 80 -14.13 -1.50 6.52
N TYR A 81 -15.17 -1.19 7.29
CA TYR A 81 -16.19 -0.21 6.92
C TYR A 81 -15.60 1.19 6.68
N ASN A 82 -14.59 1.57 7.46
CA ASN A 82 -13.93 2.87 7.37
C ASN A 82 -12.76 2.91 6.37
N GLY A 83 -12.49 1.82 5.62
CA GLY A 83 -11.47 1.81 4.58
C GLY A 83 -10.04 1.65 5.10
N GLY A 84 -9.86 1.12 6.31
CA GLY A 84 -8.54 0.88 6.90
C GLY A 84 -7.52 0.13 6.02
N PRO A 85 -7.90 -0.82 5.13
CA PRO A 85 -6.95 -1.43 4.19
C PRO A 85 -6.21 -0.43 3.31
N TYR A 86 -6.85 0.67 2.91
CA TYR A 86 -6.24 1.67 2.03
C TYR A 86 -5.01 2.30 2.67
N GLU A 87 -5.16 2.83 3.88
CA GLU A 87 -4.07 3.48 4.61
C GLU A 87 -2.92 2.49 4.89
N LEU A 88 -3.26 1.26 5.31
CA LEU A 88 -2.26 0.21 5.54
C LEU A 88 -1.44 -0.07 4.28
N ILE A 89 -2.12 -0.28 3.14
CA ILE A 89 -1.45 -0.58 1.86
C ILE A 89 -0.56 0.59 1.45
N VAL A 90 -1.08 1.81 1.45
CA VAL A 90 -0.34 3.01 0.99
C VAL A 90 0.92 3.23 1.83
N LEU A 91 0.82 3.18 3.16
CA LEU A 91 1.97 3.43 4.05
C LEU A 91 3.05 2.35 3.89
N HIS A 92 2.67 1.08 3.83
CA HIS A 92 3.62 -0.01 3.63
C HIS A 92 4.24 0.01 2.23
N PHE A 93 3.44 0.34 1.21
CA PHE A 93 3.91 0.46 -0.17
C PHE A 93 4.94 1.57 -0.32
N ILE A 94 4.65 2.79 0.17
CA ILE A 94 5.57 3.95 0.10
C ILE A 94 6.89 3.62 0.81
N LEU A 95 6.84 3.04 2.00
CA LEU A 95 8.05 2.61 2.70
C LEU A 95 8.84 1.57 1.88
N GLY A 96 8.14 0.58 1.31
CA GLY A 96 8.73 -0.44 0.45
C GLY A 96 9.42 0.11 -0.79
N VAL A 97 8.78 1.01 -1.55
CA VAL A 97 9.37 1.60 -2.76
C VAL A 97 10.51 2.58 -2.44
N CYS A 98 10.44 3.29 -1.31
CA CYS A 98 11.56 4.08 -0.81
C CYS A 98 12.78 3.21 -0.47
N CYS A 99 12.57 2.06 0.17
CA CYS A 99 13.64 1.08 0.38
C CYS A 99 14.12 0.46 -0.94
N TYR A 100 13.25 0.30 -1.93
CA TYR A 100 13.65 -0.19 -3.25
C TYR A 100 14.63 0.75 -3.95
N ILE A 101 14.43 2.08 -3.89
CA ILE A 101 15.41 3.08 -4.36
C ILE A 101 16.77 2.83 -3.69
N GLY A 102 16.81 2.69 -2.37
CA GLY A 102 18.03 2.44 -1.62
C GLY A 102 18.71 1.12 -2.00
N ARG A 103 17.92 0.07 -2.25
CA ARG A 103 18.42 -1.24 -2.68
C ARG A 103 19.05 -1.21 -4.07
N GLU A 104 18.49 -0.44 -5.02
CA GLU A 104 19.11 -0.23 -6.33
C GLU A 104 20.48 0.44 -6.21
N TRP A 105 20.56 1.48 -5.40
CA TRP A 105 21.84 2.14 -5.11
C TRP A 105 22.83 1.18 -4.43
N GLU A 106 22.39 0.45 -3.40
CA GLU A 106 23.23 -0.45 -2.61
C GLU A 106 23.85 -1.53 -3.51
N LEU A 107 23.05 -2.15 -4.38
CA LEU A 107 23.55 -3.14 -5.33
C LEU A 107 24.52 -2.53 -6.35
N SER A 108 24.23 -1.32 -6.86
CA SER A 108 25.13 -0.62 -7.78
C SER A 108 26.52 -0.42 -7.16
N TYR A 109 26.57 -0.06 -5.87
CA TYR A 109 27.81 0.09 -5.12
C TYR A 109 28.55 -1.25 -4.96
N ARG A 110 27.83 -2.34 -4.60
CA ARG A 110 28.43 -3.68 -4.48
C ARG A 110 29.06 -4.18 -5.78
N LEU A 111 28.52 -3.77 -6.93
CA LEU A 111 29.00 -4.19 -8.25
C LEU A 111 29.98 -3.20 -8.89
N GLY A 112 30.33 -2.09 -8.22
CA GLY A 112 31.21 -1.06 -8.79
C GLY A 112 30.58 -0.32 -9.99
N MET A 113 29.25 -0.28 -10.06
CA MET A 113 28.50 0.39 -11.12
C MET A 113 28.36 1.89 -10.85
N ARG A 114 28.04 2.64 -11.91
CA ARG A 114 27.61 4.03 -11.82
C ARG A 114 26.24 4.12 -11.10
N PRO A 115 26.06 4.96 -10.06
CA PRO A 115 24.92 4.83 -9.12
C PRO A 115 23.64 5.61 -9.53
N TRP A 116 23.36 5.78 -10.83
CA TRP A 116 22.27 6.66 -11.30
C TRP A 116 20.94 5.95 -11.62
N ILE A 117 20.88 4.62 -11.54
CA ILE A 117 19.63 3.87 -11.75
C ILE A 117 18.60 4.26 -10.70
N SER A 118 19.00 4.28 -9.42
CA SER A 118 18.14 4.69 -8.31
C SER A 118 17.65 6.14 -8.43
N VAL A 119 18.44 7.02 -9.05
CA VAL A 119 18.07 8.42 -9.30
C VAL A 119 17.02 8.53 -10.40
N ALA A 120 17.09 7.69 -11.44
CA ALA A 120 16.02 7.65 -12.44
C ALA A 120 14.71 7.10 -11.83
N PHE A 121 14.82 6.12 -10.93
CA PHE A 121 13.67 5.51 -10.27
C PHE A 121 12.99 6.42 -9.23
N THR A 122 13.63 7.49 -8.76
CA THR A 122 12.94 8.45 -7.87
C THR A 122 11.82 9.20 -8.58
N ALA A 123 11.87 9.36 -9.91
CA ALA A 123 10.82 10.05 -10.67
C ALA A 123 9.44 9.37 -10.54
N PRO A 124 9.28 8.05 -10.82
CA PRO A 124 8.00 7.38 -10.59
C PRO A 124 7.64 7.27 -9.10
N VAL A 125 8.61 7.15 -8.19
CA VAL A 125 8.31 7.12 -6.74
C VAL A 125 7.77 8.47 -6.25
N ALA A 126 8.32 9.58 -6.73
CA ALA A 126 7.82 10.93 -6.43
C ALA A 126 6.43 11.19 -7.01
N ALA A 127 6.06 10.53 -8.11
CA ALA A 127 4.71 10.62 -8.67
C ALA A 127 3.69 9.73 -7.93
N ALA A 128 4.15 8.71 -7.21
CA ALA A 128 3.30 7.77 -6.48
C ALA A 128 3.03 8.17 -5.02
N ALA A 129 3.87 9.03 -4.44
CA ALA A 129 3.75 9.58 -3.09
C ALA A 129 3.01 10.92 -3.10
#